data_AF-A0A6P0LR25-F1
#
_entry.id   AF-A0A6P0LR25-F1
#
_cell.length_a   1.000
_cell.length_b   1.000
_cell.length_c   1.000
_cell.angle_alpha   90.00
_cell.angle_beta   90.00
_cell.angle_gamma   90.00
#
_symmetry.space_group_name_H-M   'P 1'
#
loop_
_entity.id
_entity.type
_entity.pdbx_description
1 polymer ?
#
loop_
_entity_poly.entity_id
_entity_poly.type
_entity_poly.pdbx_seq_one_letter_code
_entity_poly.pdbx_strand_id
1 'polypeptide(L)'
;MNAKKILRALLTSLLLFAAVFNLSIGQAVASGDFICPSSDGELIAEGCFAVPAVDEDGVTYENSTFATVTYDFSAAGLWQAAPSYPEVGPNGNGNTSPYAKYPDLSLFSLVVDCSNQAPEVLGQCKTITLESGESCKFIKNDGKFDDNLGAMVVSYGTHE
;
A
#
# COMPACT_ATOMS: atom_id res chain seq x y z
N MET A 1 -4.79 14.97 51.66
CA MET A 1 -4.04 14.94 50.37
C MET A 1 -4.83 15.75 49.36
N ASN A 2 -4.24 16.80 48.78
CA ASN A 2 -4.99 17.91 48.17
C ASN A 2 -5.33 17.60 46.69
N ALA A 3 -6.61 17.41 46.37
CA ALA A 3 -7.12 16.97 45.05
C ALA A 3 -6.61 17.83 43.87
N LYS A 4 -6.28 19.10 44.12
CA LYS A 4 -5.70 20.01 43.11
C LYS A 4 -4.29 19.62 42.62
N LYS A 5 -3.51 18.86 43.40
CA LYS A 5 -2.16 18.41 42.99
C LYS A 5 -2.19 17.18 42.07
N ILE A 6 -3.20 16.32 42.19
CA ILE A 6 -3.34 15.10 41.38
C ILE A 6 -3.83 15.44 39.97
N LEU A 7 -4.75 16.41 39.85
CA LEU A 7 -5.29 16.83 38.55
C LEU A 7 -4.25 17.53 37.66
N ARG A 8 -3.30 18.27 38.26
CA ARG A 8 -2.21 18.91 37.50
C ARG A 8 -1.19 17.91 36.95
N ALA A 9 -0.91 16.83 37.68
CA ALA A 9 0.01 15.78 37.22
C ALA A 9 -0.59 14.93 36.09
N LEU A 10 -1.91 14.65 36.13
CA LEU A 10 -2.60 13.93 35.07
C LEU A 10 -2.69 14.74 33.75
N LEU A 11 -2.91 16.05 33.82
CA LEU A 11 -2.93 16.89 32.62
C LEU A 11 -1.55 17.05 31.95
N THR A 12 -0.46 17.07 32.73
CA THR A 12 0.90 17.15 32.15
C THR A 12 1.32 15.82 31.52
N SER A 13 0.87 14.69 32.07
CA SER A 13 1.18 13.37 31.50
C SER A 13 0.41 13.08 30.21
N LEU A 14 -0.81 13.64 30.04
CA LEU A 14 -1.62 13.44 28.83
C LEU A 14 -1.11 14.29 27.64
N LEU A 15 -0.57 15.49 27.91
CA LEU A 15 0.01 16.36 26.88
C LEU A 15 1.39 15.87 26.40
N LEU A 16 2.18 15.18 27.24
CA LEU A 16 3.42 14.55 26.77
C LEU A 16 3.15 13.34 25.86
N PHE A 17 2.08 12.58 26.09
CA PHE A 17 1.74 11.45 25.21
C PHE A 17 1.29 11.90 23.82
N ALA A 18 0.57 13.02 23.71
CA ALA A 18 0.17 13.58 22.42
C ALA A 18 1.33 14.20 21.62
N ALA A 19 2.38 14.66 22.29
CA ALA A 19 3.57 15.22 21.64
C ALA A 19 4.56 14.15 21.16
N VAL A 20 4.66 13.00 21.86
CA VAL A 20 5.56 11.91 21.44
C VAL A 20 4.93 11.05 20.34
N PHE A 21 3.60 10.90 20.28
CA PHE A 21 2.93 10.19 19.18
C PHE A 21 2.82 10.99 17.87
N ASN A 22 2.96 12.31 17.91
CA ASN A 22 2.96 13.16 16.70
C ASN A 22 4.36 13.40 16.11
N LEU A 23 5.43 12.92 16.76
CA LEU A 23 6.81 13.22 16.33
C LEU A 23 7.57 12.03 15.71
N SER A 24 6.93 10.87 15.54
CA SER A 24 7.60 9.68 14.96
C SER A 24 6.94 9.13 13.68
N ILE A 25 5.89 9.78 13.16
CA ILE A 25 5.31 9.42 11.84
C ILE A 25 5.77 10.42 10.76
N GLY A 26 6.39 11.55 11.15
CA GLY A 26 6.71 12.64 10.23
C GLY A 26 8.00 12.52 9.42
N GLN A 27 8.84 11.50 9.63
CA GLN A 27 10.18 11.44 8.98
C GLN A 27 10.68 10.01 8.75
N ALA A 28 9.91 9.21 8.00
CA ALA A 28 10.43 8.00 7.34
C ALA A 28 9.49 7.46 6.25
N VAL A 29 8.72 8.31 5.55
CA VAL A 29 8.46 8.01 4.14
C VAL A 29 9.74 8.39 3.43
N ALA A 30 10.70 7.45 3.45
CA ALA A 30 11.74 7.45 2.44
C ALA A 30 11.01 7.67 1.12
N SER A 31 11.46 8.64 0.33
CA SER A 31 11.18 8.66 -1.10
C SER A 31 11.52 7.25 -1.59
N GLY A 32 10.52 6.38 -1.68
CA GLY A 32 10.66 5.13 -2.39
C GLY A 32 10.93 5.62 -3.79
N ASP A 33 12.20 5.62 -4.19
CA ASP A 33 12.62 6.09 -5.50
C ASP A 33 11.60 5.54 -6.48
N PHE A 34 10.90 6.43 -7.16
CA PHE A 34 9.87 6.02 -8.09
C PHE A 34 10.60 5.34 -9.26
N ILE A 35 10.63 4.00 -9.27
CA ILE A 35 11.39 3.22 -10.24
C ILE A 35 10.49 2.74 -11.38
N CYS A 36 9.52 3.56 -11.82
CA CYS A 36 8.91 3.33 -13.14
C CYS A 36 9.52 4.26 -14.17
N PRO A 37 9.92 3.74 -15.35
CA PRO A 37 10.24 4.58 -16.47
C PRO A 37 8.98 5.37 -16.82
N SER A 38 8.99 6.65 -16.46
CA SER A 38 7.98 7.65 -16.80
C SER A 38 7.55 7.49 -18.26
N SER A 39 6.24 7.45 -18.51
CA SER A 39 5.69 7.55 -19.86
C SER A 39 5.91 8.96 -20.42
N ASP A 40 7.06 9.24 -21.04
CA ASP A 40 7.42 10.40 -21.88
C ASP A 40 6.99 11.84 -21.48
N GLY A 41 6.40 12.06 -20.30
CA GLY A 41 5.76 13.30 -19.86
C GLY A 41 6.25 13.78 -18.50
N GLU A 42 6.05 15.06 -18.21
CA GLU A 42 6.43 15.68 -16.94
C GLU A 42 5.59 15.09 -15.79
N LEU A 43 6.25 14.72 -14.70
CA LEU A 43 5.58 14.22 -13.49
C LEU A 43 4.86 15.38 -12.80
N ILE A 44 3.53 15.31 -12.70
CA ILE A 44 2.71 16.41 -12.16
C ILE A 44 2.38 16.21 -10.69
N ALA A 45 2.18 14.97 -10.27
CA ALA A 45 1.85 14.60 -8.90
C ALA A 45 2.41 13.22 -8.58
N GLU A 46 2.82 13.04 -7.33
CA GLU A 46 3.31 11.77 -6.80
C GLU A 46 2.76 11.49 -5.40
N GLY A 47 2.72 10.22 -5.04
CA GLY A 47 2.37 9.79 -3.70
C GLY A 47 2.73 8.34 -3.46
N CYS A 48 2.49 7.86 -2.25
CA CYS A 48 2.65 6.46 -1.91
C CYS A 48 1.66 6.02 -0.82
N PHE A 49 1.39 4.72 -0.77
CA PHE A 49 0.61 4.08 0.27
C PHE A 49 1.14 2.67 0.57
N ALA A 50 0.91 2.17 1.77
CA ALA A 50 1.30 0.83 2.17
C ALA A 50 0.13 -0.15 2.00
N VAL A 51 0.43 -1.36 1.51
CA VAL A 51 -0.50 -2.49 1.38
C VAL A 51 -0.05 -3.57 2.38
N PRO A 52 -0.73 -3.71 3.54
CA PRO A 52 -0.37 -4.72 4.54
C PRO A 52 -0.61 -6.13 4.02
N ALA A 53 0.29 -7.06 4.32
CA ALA A 53 0.16 -8.45 3.89
C ALA A 53 -1.04 -9.19 4.53
N VAL A 54 -1.51 -8.70 5.68
CA VAL A 54 -2.64 -9.26 6.45
C VAL A 54 -4.00 -8.74 6.01
N ASP A 55 -4.04 -7.74 5.11
CA ASP A 55 -5.28 -7.12 4.69
C ASP A 55 -5.93 -7.91 3.56
N GLU A 56 -6.92 -8.74 3.92
CA GLU A 56 -7.69 -9.55 2.98
C GLU A 56 -8.54 -8.69 2.02
N ASP A 57 -8.92 -7.47 2.43
CA ASP A 57 -9.70 -6.57 1.57
C ASP A 57 -8.82 -5.67 0.71
N GLY A 58 -7.54 -5.58 1.05
CA GLY A 58 -6.54 -4.77 0.38
C GLY A 58 -6.78 -3.27 0.57
N VAL A 59 -6.02 -2.47 -0.16
CA VAL A 59 -6.07 -1.01 -0.10
C VAL A 59 -6.66 -0.45 -1.38
N THR A 60 -7.68 0.39 -1.25
CA THR A 60 -8.31 1.07 -2.38
C THR A 60 -7.60 2.41 -2.66
N TYR A 61 -7.30 2.64 -3.93
CA TYR A 61 -6.89 3.93 -4.46
C TYR A 61 -7.93 4.39 -5.48
N GLU A 62 -8.42 5.62 -5.33
CA GLU A 62 -9.46 6.21 -6.18
C GLU A 62 -8.90 7.43 -6.91
N ASN A 63 -9.22 7.57 -8.20
CA ASN A 63 -8.99 8.82 -8.91
C ASN A 63 -10.01 9.86 -8.44
N SER A 64 -9.62 10.65 -7.45
CA SER A 64 -10.44 11.73 -6.89
C SER A 64 -10.47 13.01 -7.73
N THR A 65 -9.85 13.01 -8.92
CA THR A 65 -9.87 14.17 -9.82
C THR A 65 -11.15 14.18 -10.67
N PHE A 66 -11.45 15.31 -11.30
CA PHE A 66 -12.57 15.44 -12.24
C PHE A 66 -12.21 15.06 -13.68
N ALA A 67 -11.05 14.44 -13.90
CA ALA A 67 -10.53 14.09 -15.22
C ALA A 67 -10.10 12.62 -15.26
N THR A 68 -9.98 12.07 -16.47
CA THR A 68 -9.27 10.82 -16.69
C THR A 68 -7.78 11.05 -16.47
N VAL A 69 -7.15 10.19 -15.66
CA VAL A 69 -5.74 10.31 -15.30
C VAL A 69 -5.03 9.00 -15.57
N THR A 70 -3.83 9.09 -16.14
CA THR A 70 -2.92 7.96 -16.30
C THR A 70 -1.91 7.98 -15.16
N TYR A 71 -1.89 6.90 -14.39
CA TYR A 71 -1.00 6.69 -13.26
C TYR A 71 0.07 5.66 -13.63
N ASP A 72 1.32 5.97 -13.35
CA ASP A 72 2.37 4.97 -13.28
C ASP A 72 2.53 4.55 -11.82
N PHE A 73 2.27 3.29 -11.52
CA PHE A 73 2.41 2.68 -10.20
C PHE A 73 3.69 1.83 -10.15
N SER A 74 4.50 2.01 -9.12
CA SER A 74 5.60 1.11 -8.75
C SER A 74 5.37 0.49 -7.39
N ALA A 75 5.93 -0.70 -7.16
CA ALA A 75 5.88 -1.33 -5.85
C ALA A 75 7.26 -1.80 -5.38
N ALA A 76 7.50 -1.62 -4.09
CA ALA A 76 8.69 -2.09 -3.40
C ALA A 76 8.33 -2.64 -2.02
N GLY A 77 9.25 -3.42 -1.45
CA GLY A 77 9.05 -4.08 -0.16
C GLY A 77 9.00 -5.59 -0.29
N LEU A 78 8.74 -6.23 0.85
CA LEU A 78 8.73 -7.67 1.01
C LEU A 78 7.61 -8.05 1.98
N TRP A 79 6.98 -9.20 1.71
CA TRP A 79 6.07 -9.84 2.65
C TRP A 79 6.28 -11.35 2.68
N GLN A 80 5.70 -12.00 3.69
CA GLN A 80 5.69 -13.45 3.87
C GLN A 80 4.27 -13.96 4.04
N ALA A 81 4.03 -15.21 3.65
CA ALA A 81 2.75 -15.90 3.92
C ALA A 81 2.60 -16.34 5.38
N ALA A 82 3.72 -16.71 6.01
CA ALA A 82 3.79 -17.03 7.43
C ALA A 82 5.26 -16.99 7.86
N PRO A 83 5.59 -16.99 9.17
CA PRO A 83 6.98 -16.93 9.65
C PRO A 83 7.95 -17.98 9.06
N SER A 84 7.42 -19.12 8.59
CA SER A 84 8.22 -20.20 7.98
C SER A 84 8.37 -20.10 6.46
N TYR A 85 7.69 -19.15 5.80
CA TYR A 85 7.73 -18.97 4.36
C TYR A 85 8.80 -17.94 3.98
N PRO A 86 9.44 -18.08 2.80
CA PRO A 86 10.39 -17.08 2.31
C PRO A 86 9.70 -15.73 2.06
N GLU A 87 10.47 -14.66 2.21
CA GLU A 87 10.06 -13.33 1.77
C GLU A 87 9.97 -13.29 0.25
N VAL A 88 8.95 -12.60 -0.26
CA VAL A 88 8.76 -12.37 -1.69
C VAL A 88 8.45 -10.91 -1.96
N GLY A 89 8.88 -10.44 -3.13
CA GLY A 89 8.59 -9.12 -3.65
C GLY A 89 7.23 -9.02 -4.33
N PRO A 90 6.95 -7.89 -5.02
CA PRO A 90 5.67 -7.64 -5.69
C PRO A 90 5.25 -8.68 -6.74
N ASN A 91 6.22 -9.36 -7.36
CA ASN A 91 5.96 -10.41 -8.35
C ASN A 91 5.48 -11.74 -7.73
N GLY A 92 5.48 -11.86 -6.40
CA GLY A 92 5.14 -13.10 -5.72
C GLY A 92 6.20 -14.20 -5.88
N ASN A 93 5.77 -15.45 -5.80
CA ASN A 93 6.67 -16.62 -5.83
C ASN A 93 6.69 -17.38 -7.18
N GLY A 94 5.96 -16.90 -8.19
CA GLY A 94 5.85 -17.51 -9.53
C GLY A 94 4.93 -18.72 -9.65
N ASN A 95 4.38 -19.26 -8.55
CA ASN A 95 3.43 -20.37 -8.56
C ASN A 95 1.98 -19.86 -8.58
N THR A 96 1.02 -20.68 -8.99
CA THR A 96 -0.43 -20.40 -8.86
C THR A 96 -1.07 -21.36 -7.86
N SER A 97 -2.28 -21.05 -7.38
CA SER A 97 -3.03 -21.94 -6.49
C SER A 97 -4.54 -21.76 -6.64
N PRO A 98 -5.32 -22.84 -6.71
CA PRO A 98 -6.79 -22.77 -6.77
C PRO A 98 -7.42 -22.20 -5.50
N TYR A 99 -6.64 -22.07 -4.42
CA TYR A 99 -7.09 -21.52 -3.14
C TYR A 99 -6.72 -20.05 -2.95
N ALA A 100 -5.92 -19.46 -3.85
CA ALA A 100 -5.60 -18.04 -3.79
C ALA A 100 -6.82 -17.18 -4.20
N LYS A 101 -6.88 -15.94 -3.71
CA LYS A 101 -7.94 -14.99 -4.08
C LYS A 101 -8.07 -14.78 -5.58
N TYR A 102 -6.94 -14.77 -6.29
CA TYR A 102 -6.85 -14.73 -7.75
C TYR A 102 -6.12 -16.00 -8.23
N PRO A 103 -6.84 -17.09 -8.50
CA PRO A 103 -6.25 -18.42 -8.73
C PRO A 103 -5.28 -18.52 -9.90
N ASP A 104 -5.50 -17.72 -10.95
CA ASP A 104 -4.71 -17.73 -12.18
C ASP A 104 -3.49 -16.80 -12.12
N LEU A 105 -3.34 -16.03 -11.03
CA LEU A 105 -2.23 -15.11 -10.82
C LEU A 105 -1.20 -15.70 -9.85
N SER A 106 0.01 -15.14 -9.85
CA SER A 106 1.08 -15.63 -8.98
C SER A 106 0.70 -15.50 -7.50
N LEU A 107 0.91 -16.57 -6.74
CA LEU A 107 0.78 -16.63 -5.28
C LEU A 107 1.68 -15.60 -4.63
N PHE A 108 1.11 -14.93 -3.64
CA PHE A 108 1.74 -13.88 -2.85
C PHE A 108 2.24 -12.70 -3.70
N SER A 109 1.75 -12.53 -4.92
CA SER A 109 2.01 -11.33 -5.71
C SER A 109 1.16 -10.16 -5.22
N LEU A 110 1.59 -8.94 -5.49
CA LEU A 110 0.77 -7.75 -5.35
C LEU A 110 -0.11 -7.66 -6.60
N VAL A 111 -1.41 -7.81 -6.40
CA VAL A 111 -2.42 -7.74 -7.46
C VAL A 111 -3.07 -6.36 -7.42
N VAL A 112 -3.32 -5.83 -8.61
CA VAL A 112 -4.16 -4.66 -8.83
C VAL A 112 -5.46 -5.10 -9.50
N ASP A 113 -6.58 -4.71 -8.91
CA ASP A 113 -7.94 -5.09 -9.32
C ASP A 113 -8.77 -3.82 -9.46
N CYS A 114 -8.96 -3.35 -10.69
CA CYS A 114 -9.69 -2.12 -10.98
C CYS A 114 -11.05 -2.46 -11.60
N SER A 115 -12.04 -1.61 -11.36
CA SER A 115 -13.44 -1.84 -11.75
C SER A 115 -13.67 -2.09 -13.25
N ASN A 116 -12.74 -1.68 -14.11
CA ASN A 116 -12.88 -1.67 -15.57
C ASN A 116 -11.99 -2.71 -16.29
N GLN A 117 -11.18 -3.49 -15.57
CA GLN A 117 -10.24 -4.45 -16.16
C GLN A 117 -10.12 -5.73 -15.33
N ALA A 118 -9.58 -6.78 -15.93
CA ALA A 118 -9.32 -8.01 -15.18
C ALA A 118 -8.19 -7.77 -14.14
N PRO A 119 -8.26 -8.43 -12.97
CA PRO A 119 -7.18 -8.36 -11.99
C PRO A 119 -5.86 -8.87 -12.58
N GLU A 120 -4.77 -8.25 -12.19
CA GLU A 120 -3.45 -8.57 -12.71
C GLU A 120 -2.35 -8.35 -11.68
N VAL A 121 -1.21 -9.02 -11.87
CA VAL A 121 -0.03 -8.76 -11.04
C VAL A 121 0.49 -7.37 -11.36
N LEU A 122 0.56 -6.49 -10.35
CA LEU A 122 1.15 -5.15 -10.49
C LEU A 122 2.63 -5.27 -10.85
N GLY A 123 3.33 -6.20 -10.19
CA GLY A 123 4.76 -6.42 -10.36
C GLY A 123 5.56 -5.20 -9.88
N GLN A 124 6.68 -4.91 -10.55
CA GLN A 124 7.52 -3.76 -10.20
C GLN A 124 6.93 -2.44 -10.69
N CYS A 125 6.27 -2.44 -11.85
CA CYS A 125 5.77 -1.25 -12.53
C CYS A 125 4.55 -1.52 -13.39
N LYS A 126 3.57 -0.61 -13.35
CA LYS A 126 2.35 -0.69 -14.15
C LYS A 126 1.76 0.70 -14.44
N THR A 127 1.39 0.93 -15.69
CA THR A 127 0.58 2.09 -16.09
C THR A 127 -0.91 1.72 -16.06
N ILE A 128 -1.72 2.54 -15.40
CA ILE A 128 -3.18 2.35 -15.27
C ILE A 128 -3.88 3.68 -15.52
N THR A 129 -4.86 3.68 -16.41
CA THR A 129 -5.72 4.84 -16.67
C THR A 129 -7.04 4.68 -15.91
N LEU A 130 -7.40 5.71 -15.15
CA LEU A 130 -8.65 5.75 -14.37
C LEU A 130 -9.48 6.96 -14.77
N GLU A 131 -10.76 6.75 -15.05
CA GLU A 131 -11.75 7.82 -15.14
C GLU A 131 -12.00 8.45 -13.75
N SER A 132 -12.69 9.60 -13.74
CA SER A 132 -13.07 10.27 -12.49
C SER A 132 -13.94 9.35 -11.62
N GLY A 133 -13.51 9.12 -10.38
CA GLY A 133 -14.20 8.25 -9.43
C GLY A 133 -13.97 6.74 -9.64
N GLU A 134 -13.21 6.33 -10.66
CA GLU A 134 -12.77 4.94 -10.75
C GLU A 134 -11.72 4.63 -9.69
N SER A 135 -11.68 3.37 -9.26
CA SER A 135 -10.74 2.91 -8.24
C SER A 135 -10.12 1.58 -8.59
N CYS A 136 -8.92 1.38 -8.06
CA CYS A 136 -8.22 0.11 -8.05
C CYS A 136 -8.02 -0.35 -6.61
N LYS A 137 -8.10 -1.66 -6.40
CA LYS A 137 -7.73 -2.33 -5.16
C LYS A 137 -6.36 -2.97 -5.31
N PHE A 138 -5.49 -2.73 -4.35
CA PHE A 138 -4.14 -3.26 -4.26
C PHE A 138 -4.08 -4.27 -3.13
N ILE A 139 -3.76 -5.52 -3.44
CA ILE A 139 -3.98 -6.63 -2.52
C ILE A 139 -2.95 -7.75 -2.72
N LYS A 140 -2.56 -8.41 -1.63
CA LYS A 140 -1.76 -9.65 -1.70
C LYS A 140 -2.60 -10.79 -2.24
N ASN A 141 -2.10 -11.51 -3.24
CA ASN A 141 -2.77 -12.70 -3.75
C ASN A 141 -2.55 -13.92 -2.84
N ASP A 142 -3.39 -14.08 -1.84
CA ASP A 142 -3.37 -15.22 -0.92
C ASP A 142 -4.75 -15.83 -0.73
N GLY A 143 -4.81 -17.05 -0.20
CA GLY A 143 -6.03 -17.72 0.26
C GLY A 143 -6.23 -17.64 1.78
N LYS A 144 -5.21 -17.19 2.50
CA LYS A 144 -5.19 -17.08 3.97
C LYS A 144 -4.35 -15.86 4.36
N PHE A 145 -4.84 -15.03 5.27
CA PHE A 145 -4.23 -13.71 5.55
C PHE A 145 -3.79 -13.50 7.00
N ASP A 146 -4.31 -14.28 7.94
CA ASP A 146 -4.16 -14.06 9.38
C ASP A 146 -2.74 -14.24 9.92
N ASP A 147 -1.89 -15.01 9.24
CA ASP A 147 -0.49 -15.25 9.59
C ASP A 147 0.52 -14.54 8.68
N ASN A 148 0.04 -13.73 7.73
CA ASN A 148 0.89 -12.97 6.83
C ASN A 148 1.72 -11.91 7.56
N LEU A 149 2.92 -11.62 7.06
CA LEU A 149 3.83 -10.64 7.64
C LEU A 149 4.34 -9.66 6.59
N GLY A 150 4.62 -8.43 7.02
CA GLY A 150 5.19 -7.38 6.17
C GLY A 150 4.14 -6.56 5.41
N ALA A 151 4.62 -5.76 4.48
CA ALA A 151 3.80 -4.87 3.65
C ALA A 151 4.56 -4.51 2.36
N MET A 152 3.80 -4.19 1.31
CA MET A 152 4.35 -3.52 0.13
C MET A 152 4.09 -2.03 0.23
N VAL A 153 5.02 -1.22 -0.24
CA VAL A 153 4.80 0.21 -0.49
C VAL A 153 4.55 0.36 -1.99
N VAL A 154 3.40 0.94 -2.32
CA VAL A 154 3.05 1.31 -3.68
C VAL A 154 3.27 2.81 -3.82
N SER A 155 4.15 3.20 -4.74
CA SER A 155 4.34 4.58 -5.15
C SER A 155 3.61 4.82 -6.46
N TYR A 156 3.09 6.03 -6.67
CA TYR A 156 2.43 6.39 -7.90
C TYR A 156 2.86 7.78 -8.36
N GLY A 157 2.85 7.97 -9.68
CA GLY A 157 3.07 9.22 -10.36
C GLY A 157 2.03 9.45 -11.46
N THR A 158 1.73 10.70 -11.78
CA THR A 158 0.88 11.06 -12.94
C THR A 158 1.64 11.90 -13.93
N HIS A 159 1.36 11.70 -15.22
CA HIS A 159 2.01 12.42 -16.33
C HIS A 159 0.97 13.23 -17.12
N GLU A 160 1.41 14.34 -17.71
CA GLU A 160 0.63 15.21 -18.63
C GLU A 160 0.87 14.82 -20.09
#